data_AF-A0A9Q9UVE9-F1
#
_entry.id   AF-A0A9Q9UVE9-F1
#
_cell.length_a   1.000
_cell.length_b   1.000
_cell.length_c   1.000
_cell.angle_alpha   90.00
_cell.angle_beta   90.00
_cell.angle_gamma   90.00
#
_symmetry.space_group_name_H-M   'P 1'
#
loop_
_entity.id
_entity.type
_entity.pdbx_description
1 polymer ?
#
loop_
_entity_poly.entity_id
_entity_poly.type
_entity_poly.pdbx_seq_one_letter_code
_entity_poly.pdbx_strand_id
1 'polypeptide(L)' 'MPKRGKGSHYYWVHPLRKNPVVLSGKDSKDAKPYQEKDVIAVLKQLKKLEQGDES' A
#
# COMPACT_ATOMS: atom_id res chain seq x y z
N MET A 1 -4.77 -11.88 -2.26
CA MET A 1 -5.97 -11.44 -1.51
C MET A 1 -5.53 -10.66 -0.28
N PRO A 2 -5.97 -9.40 -0.06
CA PRO A 2 -5.58 -8.62 1.10
C PRO A 2 -6.08 -9.30 2.39
N LYS A 3 -5.19 -9.50 3.37
CA LYS A 3 -5.56 -10.06 4.67
C LYS A 3 -6.22 -8.95 5.49
N ARG A 4 -7.50 -9.13 5.80
CA ARG A 4 -8.26 -8.21 6.63
C ARG A 4 -7.81 -8.36 8.09
N GLY A 5 -7.19 -7.32 8.64
CA GLY A 5 -6.93 -7.26 10.08
C GLY A 5 -8.23 -6.98 10.84
N LYS A 6 -8.23 -7.25 12.16
CA LYS A 6 -9.35 -6.95 13.06
C LYS A 6 -9.60 -5.43 13.09
N GLY A 7 -10.67 -4.97 12.42
CA GLY A 7 -11.03 -3.54 12.31
C GLY A 7 -11.18 -3.06 10.86
N SER A 8 -11.20 -1.75 10.66
CA SER A 8 -11.22 -1.09 9.33
C SER A 8 -9.82 -0.96 8.73
N HIS A 9 -8.91 -1.89 9.02
CA HIS A 9 -7.53 -1.86 8.49
C HIS A 9 -7.36 -2.89 7.38
N TYR A 10 -6.93 -2.43 6.22
CA TYR A 10 -6.56 -3.25 5.08
C TYR A 10 -5.04 -3.33 4.95
N TYR A 11 -4.53 -4.54 4.81
CA TYR A 11 -3.11 -4.80 4.58
C TYR A 11 -2.90 -5.23 3.14
N TRP A 12 -2.11 -4.46 2.41
CA TRP A 12 -1.72 -4.72 1.03
C TRP A 12 -0.27 -5.18 1.02
N VAL A 13 -0.05 -6.42 0.59
CA VAL A 13 1.28 -6.99 0.45
C VAL A 13 1.56 -7.12 -1.03
N HIS A 14 2.67 -6.57 -1.49
CA HIS A 14 3.10 -6.67 -2.88
C HIS A 14 4.28 -7.66 -2.98
N PRO A 15 4.32 -8.59 -3.95
CA PRO A 15 5.40 -9.58 -4.06
C PRO A 15 6.79 -8.95 -4.21
N LEU A 16 6.88 -7.83 -4.92
CA LEU A 16 8.14 -7.10 -5.14
C LEU A 16 8.59 -6.24 -3.95
N ARG A 17 7.87 -6.28 -2.82
CA ARG A 17 8.17 -5.41 -1.68
C ARG A 17 7.96 -6.13 -0.36
N LYS A 18 9.02 -6.19 0.46
CA LYS A 18 8.96 -6.76 1.82
C LYS A 18 8.03 -5.99 2.76
N ASN A 19 7.91 -4.67 2.58
CA ASN A 19 7.09 -3.83 3.45
C ASN A 19 5.63 -3.78 2.98
N PRO A 20 4.66 -4.23 3.81
CA PRO A 20 3.25 -4.13 3.52
C PRO A 20 2.76 -2.68 3.63
N VAL A 21 1.78 -2.32 2.81
CA VAL A 21 1.04 -1.05 2.92
C VAL A 21 -0.15 -1.27 3.83
N VAL A 22 -0.31 -0.39 4.81
CA VAL A 22 -1.42 -0.45 5.77
C VAL A 22 -2.34 0.72 5.51
N LEU A 23 -3.55 0.42 5.05
CA LEU A 23 -4.61 1.40 4.85
C LEU A 23 -5.60 1.31 6.00
N SER A 24 -5.75 2.41 6.72
CA SER A 24 -6.64 2.50 7.89
C SER A 24 -7.89 3.28 7.54
N GLY A 25 -9.00 2.61 7.28
CA GLY A 25 -10.24 3.29 6.95
C GLY A 25 -11.30 2.32 6.46
N LYS A 26 -12.56 2.65 6.72
CA LYS A 26 -13.68 1.95 6.08
C LYS A 26 -13.82 2.51 4.67
N ASP A 27 -14.03 1.65 3.68
CA ASP A 27 -14.39 2.08 2.33
C ASP A 27 -15.56 3.07 2.43
N SER A 28 -15.34 4.27 1.91
CA SER A 28 -16.25 5.42 1.87
C SER A 28 -16.15 6.38 3.08
N LYS A 29 -15.60 7.56 2.78
CA LYS A 29 -15.75 8.88 3.45
C LYS A 29 -14.64 9.42 4.36
N ASP A 30 -13.70 8.63 4.86
CA ASP A 30 -12.65 9.12 5.79
C ASP A 30 -11.23 8.75 5.33
N ALA A 31 -10.98 8.70 4.01
CA ALA A 31 -9.62 8.55 3.51
C ALA A 31 -8.84 9.82 3.88
N LYS A 32 -7.89 9.69 4.81
CA LYS A 32 -7.13 10.84 5.27
C LYS A 32 -6.11 11.21 4.19
N PRO A 33 -5.88 12.50 3.92
CA PRO A 33 -4.99 12.93 2.82
C PRO A 33 -3.54 12.42 2.96
N TYR A 34 -3.10 12.03 4.17
CA TYR A 34 -1.80 11.37 4.33
C TYR A 34 -1.77 9.95 3.74
N GLN A 35 -2.89 9.25 3.68
CA GLN A 35 -2.99 7.90 3.16
C GLN A 35 -2.82 7.88 1.64
N GLU A 36 -3.37 8.87 0.95
CA GLU A 36 -3.13 9.05 -0.49
C GLU A 36 -1.65 9.29 -0.76
N LYS A 37 -0.99 10.15 0.04
CA LYS A 37 0.45 10.39 -0.08
C LYS A 37 1.27 9.12 0.16
N ASP A 38 0.88 8.32 1.15
CA ASP A 38 1.54 7.05 1.47
C ASP A 38 1.43 6.05 0.31
N VAL A 39 0.23 5.88 -0.26
CA VAL A 39 -0.01 5.03 -1.44
C VAL A 39 0.82 5.50 -2.64
N ILE A 40 0.84 6.80 -2.92
CA ILE A 40 1.62 7.36 -4.04
C ILE A 40 3.12 7.13 -3.83
N ALA A 41 3.63 7.30 -2.61
CA ALA A 41 5.03 7.04 -2.29
C ALA A 41 5.38 5.57 -2.50
N VAL A 42 4.51 4.66 -2.04
CA VAL A 42 4.69 3.21 -2.24
C VAL A 42 4.69 2.86 -3.72
N LEU A 43 3.75 3.41 -4.51
CA LEU A 43 3.69 3.18 -5.97
C LEU A 43 4.96 3.66 -6.67
N LYS A 44 5.49 4.83 -6.31
CA LYS A 44 6.77 5.32 -6.86
C LYS A 44 7.94 4.40 -6.53
N GLN A 45 7.98 3.88 -5.29
CA GLN A 45 9.02 2.94 -4.88
C GLN A 45 8.85 1.57 -5.56
N LEU A 46 7.61 1.08 -5.74
CA LEU A 46 7.33 -0.12 -6.51
C LEU A 46 7.79 0.01 -7.96
N LYS A 47 7.46 1.12 -8.61
CA LYS A 47 7.91 1.40 -9.98
C LYS A 47 9.43 1.41 -10.10
N LYS A 48 10.15 1.96 -9.12
CA LYS A 48 11.63 1.91 -9.07
C LYS A 48 12.16 0.48 -8.88
N LEU A 49 11.49 -0.34 -8.06
CA LEU A 49 11.87 -1.73 -7.85
C LEU A 49 11.60 -2.58 -9.11
N GLU A 50 10.47 -2.39 -9.76
CA GLU A 50 10.13 -3.04 -11.04
C GLU A 50 11.10 -2.68 -12.17
N GLN A 51 11.54 -1.42 -12.23
CA GLN A 51 12.49 -0.96 -13.26
C GLN A 51 13.96 -1.24 -12.91
N GLY A 52 14.24 -1.70 -11.69
CA GLY A 52 15.61 -1.97 -11.20
C GLY A 52 15.99 -3.45 -11.16
N ASP A 53 15.11 -4.34 -11.60
CA ASP A 53 15.33 -5.80 -11.64
C ASP A 53 15.60 -6.31 -13.08
N GLU A 54 15.88 -5.41 -14.02
CA GLU A 54 16.49 -5.76 -15.31
C GLU A 54 18.02 -5.65 -15.16
N SER A 55 18.66 -6.70 -14.63
CA SER A 55 20.12 -6.92 -14.70
C SER A 55 20.44 -8.39 -14.85
#